data_AF-A0A699Q5U2-F1
#
_entry.id   AF-A0A699Q5U2-F1
#
_cell.length_a   1.000
_cell.length_b   1.000
_cell.length_c   1.000
_cell.angle_alpha   90.00
_cell.angle_beta   90.00
_cell.angle_gamma   90.00
#
_symmetry.space_group_name_H-M   'P 1'
#
loop_
_entity.id
_entity.type
_entity.pdbx_description
1 polymer ?
#
loop_
_entity_poly.entity_id
_entity_poly.type
_entity_poly.pdbx_seq_one_letter_code
_entity_poly.pdbx_strand_id
1 'polypeptide(L)'
;MSPSVFLYGVWRKINVHKSKLLCVNVPDEEISNTALVLGCGVEKFPMMYLRVHVGSNMCRCGYWNCIVQKFESKMSRWKARILSVRGRLSLIKAVLGNLPTYYMSLYWMTKTVQKRLESMRNRFFLGGDLDGKKFT
;
A
#
# COMPACT_ATOMS: atom_id res chain seq x y z
N MET A 1 23.42 21.13 25.30
CA MET A 1 21.97 21.29 25.57
C MET A 1 21.26 21.28 24.24
N SER A 2 20.61 20.17 23.88
CA SER A 2 19.94 20.03 22.58
C SER A 2 18.55 20.68 22.66
N PRO A 3 18.18 21.63 21.79
CA PRO A 3 16.83 22.17 21.77
C PRO A 3 15.92 21.08 21.22
N SER A 4 15.24 20.40 22.13
CA SER A 4 14.14 19.51 21.79
C SER A 4 13.03 20.40 21.27
N VAL A 5 12.74 20.34 19.98
CA VAL A 5 11.65 21.12 19.37
C VAL A 5 10.33 20.64 19.94
N PHE A 6 9.87 21.33 20.98
CA PHE A 6 8.50 21.26 21.45
C PHE A 6 7.68 22.16 20.52
N LEU A 7 6.93 21.55 19.60
CA LEU A 7 5.88 22.25 18.86
C LEU A 7 4.80 22.66 19.88
N TYR A 8 4.75 23.95 20.19
CA TYR A 8 3.84 24.57 21.16
C TYR A 8 2.38 24.32 20.76
N GLY A 9 1.70 23.40 21.46
CA GLY A 9 0.25 23.20 21.32
C GLY A 9 -0.27 21.79 21.62
N VAL A 10 0.56 20.76 21.56
CA VAL A 10 0.14 19.37 21.83
C VAL A 10 1.20 18.66 22.67
N TRP A 11 0.81 18.12 23.82
CA TRP A 11 1.67 17.40 24.79
C TRP A 11 2.25 16.05 24.28
N ARG A 12 2.41 15.87 22.96
CA ARG A 12 2.96 14.65 22.36
C ARG A 12 4.33 14.91 21.76
N LYS A 13 5.31 14.13 22.22
CA LYS A 13 6.64 14.08 21.63
C LYS A 13 6.58 13.43 20.24
N ILE A 14 7.12 14.11 19.23
CA ILE A 14 7.23 13.59 17.87
C ILE A 14 8.34 12.52 17.81
N ASN A 15 8.10 11.45 17.06
CA ASN A 15 9.11 10.43 16.80
C ASN A 15 9.90 10.80 15.54
N VAL A 16 11.02 11.50 15.71
CA VAL A 16 11.88 11.98 14.62
C VAL A 16 12.45 10.87 13.72
N HIS A 17 12.55 9.63 14.21
CA HIS A 17 13.02 8.51 13.39
C HIS A 17 11.95 8.01 12.41
N LYS A 18 10.67 8.17 12.75
CA LYS A 18 9.53 7.80 11.88
C LYS A 18 8.98 8.98 11.09
N SER A 19 9.26 10.20 11.52
CA SER A 19 8.84 11.42 10.84
C SER A 19 9.85 11.83 9.78
N LYS A 20 9.35 12.14 8.59
CA LYS A 20 10.12 12.72 7.50
C LYS A 20 9.45 14.01 7.04
N LEU A 21 10.24 15.00 6.65
CA LEU A 21 9.79 16.25 6.10
C LEU A 21 9.64 16.11 4.58
N LEU A 22 8.45 16.43 4.08
CA LEU A 22 8.14 16.45 2.66
C LEU A 22 7.59 17.84 2.34
N CYS A 23 8.22 18.53 1.40
CA CYS A 23 7.78 19.85 0.96
C CYS A 23 7.37 19.80 -0.51
N VAL A 24 6.37 20.59 -0.86
CA VAL A 24 5.84 20.69 -2.23
C VAL A 24 6.13 22.10 -2.73
N ASN A 25 6.86 22.20 -3.85
CA ASN A 25 7.18 23.49 -4.48
C ASN A 25 7.97 24.46 -3.58
N VAL A 26 8.93 23.94 -2.81
CA VAL A 26 9.83 24.73 -1.94
C VAL A 26 11.28 24.45 -2.36
N PRO A 27 12.19 25.45 -2.33
CA PRO A 27 13.61 25.24 -2.63
C PRO A 27 14.27 24.24 -1.67
N ASP A 28 15.15 23.36 -2.17
CA ASP A 28 15.83 22.33 -1.38
C ASP A 28 16.62 22.90 -0.17
N GLU A 29 17.07 24.16 -0.26
CA GLU A 29 17.81 24.85 0.81
C GLU A 29 16.92 25.14 2.04
N GLU A 30 15.70 25.65 1.83
CA GLU A 30 14.73 25.91 2.90
C GLU A 30 14.25 24.61 3.55
N ILE A 31 14.10 23.56 2.73
CA ILE A 31 13.72 22.22 3.18
C ILE A 31 14.79 21.66 4.13
N SER A 32 16.07 21.79 3.75
CA SER A 32 17.20 21.31 4.56
C SER A 32 17.29 22.06 5.89
N ASN A 33 17.18 23.38 5.87
CA ASN A 33 17.18 24.19 7.10
C ASN A 33 16.01 23.81 8.03
N THR A 34 14.81 23.63 7.49
CA THR A 34 13.64 23.24 8.28
C THR A 34 13.79 21.82 8.86
N ALA A 35 14.36 20.89 8.09
CA ALA A 35 14.64 19.53 8.53
C ALA A 35 15.68 19.48 9.66
N LEU A 36 16.73 20.33 9.57
CA LEU A 36 17.74 20.49 10.63
C LEU A 36 17.13 21.03 11.91
N VAL A 37 16.27 22.05 11.82
CA VAL A 37 15.56 22.59 12.98
C VAL A 37 14.70 21.52 13.64
N LEU A 38 13.90 20.78 12.86
CA LEU A 38 13.00 19.73 13.36
C LEU A 38 13.72 18.44 13.79
N GLY A 39 14.99 18.26 13.40
CA GLY A 39 15.76 17.04 13.63
C GLY A 39 15.20 15.81 12.89
N CYS A 40 14.49 16.00 11.79
CA CYS A 40 13.90 14.92 10.99
C CYS A 40 14.55 14.82 9.60
N GLY A 41 14.44 13.66 8.95
CA GLY A 41 15.01 13.49 7.60
C GLY A 41 14.10 14.06 6.51
N VAL A 42 14.65 14.48 5.38
CA VAL A 42 13.88 14.91 4.19
C VAL A 42 13.47 13.69 3.35
N GLU A 43 12.23 13.67 2.86
CA GLU A 43 11.72 12.69 1.90
C GLU A 43 11.22 13.42 0.64
N LYS A 44 11.30 12.74 -0.51
CA LYS A 44 10.84 13.26 -1.81
C LYS A 44 9.76 12.33 -2.37
N PHE A 45 8.90 12.86 -3.25
CA PHE A 45 7.94 12.02 -3.95
C PHE A 45 8.64 11.09 -4.96
N PRO A 46 8.09 9.88 -5.19
CA PRO A 46 6.90 9.32 -4.55
C PRO A 46 7.22 8.64 -3.20
N MET A 47 6.41 8.92 -2.18
CA MET A 47 6.58 8.34 -0.84
C MET A 47 5.51 7.29 -0.52
N MET A 48 5.78 6.40 0.44
CA MET A 48 4.84 5.37 0.85
C MET A 48 4.07 5.78 2.11
N TYR A 49 2.77 6.01 1.97
CA TYR A 49 1.86 6.30 3.09
C TYR A 49 0.71 5.31 3.12
N LEU A 50 0.43 4.71 4.27
CA LEU A 50 -0.65 3.71 4.43
C LEU A 50 -0.63 2.60 3.35
N ARG A 51 0.58 2.17 2.95
CA ARG A 51 0.83 1.14 1.92
C ARG A 51 0.50 1.55 0.48
N VAL A 52 0.32 2.84 0.24
CA VAL A 52 0.03 3.48 -1.04
C VAL A 52 1.17 4.45 -1.40
N HIS A 53 1.55 4.50 -2.68
CA HIS A 53 2.51 5.51 -3.14
C HIS A 53 1.80 6.85 -3.38
N VAL A 54 2.09 7.84 -2.56
CA VAL A 54 1.62 9.21 -2.71
C VAL A 54 2.54 9.94 -3.69
N GLY A 55 1.97 10.73 -4.61
CA GLY A 55 2.71 11.43 -5.66
C GLY A 55 3.09 10.57 -6.87
N SER A 56 2.70 9.29 -6.89
CA SER A 56 2.84 8.42 -8.07
C SER A 56 1.66 8.57 -9.02
N ASN A 57 1.90 8.42 -10.33
CA ASN A 57 0.82 8.33 -11.31
C ASN A 57 0.18 6.93 -11.26
N MET A 58 -0.77 6.77 -10.35
CA MET A 58 -1.55 5.54 -10.21
C MET A 58 -2.46 5.26 -11.42
N CYS A 59 -2.58 6.13 -12.42
CA CYS A 59 -3.30 5.80 -13.65
C CYS A 59 -2.50 4.85 -14.55
N ARG A 60 -1.18 4.69 -14.34
CA ARG A 60 -0.36 3.72 -15.09
C ARG A 60 -0.43 2.34 -14.45
N CYS A 61 -0.66 1.31 -15.26
CA CYS A 61 -0.70 -0.10 -14.83
C CYS A 61 0.54 -0.54 -14.04
N GLY A 62 1.71 0.06 -14.31
CA GLY A 62 2.97 -0.24 -13.60
C GLY A 62 2.90 0.01 -12.09
N TYR A 63 2.25 1.09 -11.65
CA TYR A 63 2.14 1.41 -10.21
C TYR A 63 1.13 0.51 -9.48
N TRP A 64 0.15 -0.03 -10.21
CA TRP A 64 -0.75 -1.05 -9.69
C TRP A 64 -0.09 -2.42 -9.53
N ASN A 65 1.03 -2.72 -10.19
CA ASN A 65 1.69 -4.02 -10.06
C ASN A 65 2.13 -4.30 -8.62
N CYS A 66 2.69 -3.30 -7.91
CA CYS A 66 3.06 -3.45 -6.50
C CYS A 66 1.84 -3.81 -5.63
N ILE A 67 0.69 -3.18 -5.91
CA ILE A 67 -0.57 -3.45 -5.23
C ILE A 67 -1.04 -4.88 -5.55
N VAL A 68 -1.06 -5.27 -6.82
CA VAL A 68 -1.48 -6.60 -7.28
C VAL A 68 -0.58 -7.70 -6.71
N GLN A 69 0.74 -7.51 -6.66
CA GLN A 69 1.67 -8.44 -6.02
C GLN A 69 1.42 -8.58 -4.51
N LYS A 70 1.01 -7.50 -3.82
CA LYS A 70 0.57 -7.58 -2.42
C LYS A 70 -0.71 -8.38 -2.26
N PHE A 71 -1.66 -8.27 -3.20
CA PHE A 71 -2.85 -9.12 -3.22
C PHE A 71 -2.49 -10.59 -3.43
N GLU A 72 -1.62 -10.86 -4.40
CA GLU A 72 -1.16 -12.20 -4.73
C GLU A 72 -0.44 -12.85 -3.56
N SER A 73 0.48 -12.13 -2.91
CA SER A 73 1.19 -12.63 -1.72
C SER A 73 0.27 -12.85 -0.52
N LYS A 74 -0.81 -12.06 -0.35
CA LYS A 74 -1.81 -12.33 0.68
C LYS A 74 -2.62 -13.59 0.38
N MET A 75 -2.99 -13.81 -0.88
CA MET A 75 -3.75 -15.00 -1.29
C MET A 75 -2.89 -16.26 -1.33
N SER A 76 -1.61 -16.17 -1.71
CA SER A 76 -0.69 -17.32 -1.73
C SER A 76 -0.39 -17.84 -0.33
N ARG A 77 -0.36 -16.95 0.68
CA ARG A 77 -0.26 -17.35 2.09
C ARG A 77 -1.42 -18.23 2.54
N TRP A 78 -2.55 -18.19 1.84
CA TRP A 78 -3.73 -18.97 2.16
C TRP A 78 -3.79 -20.16 1.22
N LYS A 79 -3.53 -21.36 1.74
CA LYS A 79 -3.61 -22.58 0.95
C LYS A 79 -5.07 -22.84 0.57
N ALA A 80 -5.48 -22.36 -0.61
CA ALA A 80 -6.84 -22.50 -1.14
C ALA A 80 -7.32 -23.96 -1.12
N ARG A 81 -6.39 -24.91 -1.29
CA ARG A 81 -6.62 -26.36 -1.29
C ARG A 81 -7.03 -26.94 0.08
N ILE A 82 -6.65 -26.30 1.18
CA ILE A 82 -6.99 -26.77 2.55
C ILE A 82 -8.33 -26.21 3.00
N LEU A 83 -8.84 -25.19 2.31
CA LEU A 83 -10.04 -24.48 2.69
C LEU A 83 -11.27 -25.08 2.02
N SER A 84 -12.33 -25.27 2.81
CA SER A 84 -13.65 -25.61 2.26
C SER A 84 -14.12 -24.52 1.29
N VAL A 85 -15.07 -24.85 0.42
CA VAL A 85 -15.69 -23.88 -0.52
C VAL A 85 -16.21 -22.64 0.23
N ARG A 86 -16.87 -22.85 1.38
CA ARG A 86 -17.35 -21.76 2.24
C ARG A 86 -16.19 -20.96 2.84
N GLY A 87 -15.13 -21.62 3.30
CA GLY A 87 -13.93 -20.95 3.79
C GLY A 87 -13.29 -20.05 2.74
N ARG A 88 -13.12 -20.56 1.52
CA ARG A 88 -12.59 -19.79 0.37
C ARG A 88 -13.46 -18.58 0.06
N LEU A 89 -14.78 -18.73 0.03
CA LEU A 89 -15.71 -17.62 -0.23
C LEU A 89 -15.63 -16.54 0.85
N SER A 90 -15.60 -16.93 2.13
CA SER A 90 -15.47 -15.98 3.25
C SER A 90 -14.15 -15.21 3.17
N LEU A 91 -13.06 -15.88 2.84
CA LEU A 91 -11.73 -15.28 2.68
C LEU A 91 -11.66 -14.33 1.49
N ILE A 92 -12.25 -14.70 0.36
CA ILE A 92 -12.40 -13.81 -0.81
C ILE A 92 -13.13 -12.54 -0.40
N LYS A 93 -14.28 -12.66 0.28
CA LYS A 93 -15.05 -11.49 0.73
C LYS A 93 -14.25 -10.60 1.68
N ALA A 94 -13.55 -11.19 2.65
CA ALA A 94 -12.76 -10.45 3.63
C ALA A 94 -11.57 -9.69 3.01
N VAL A 95 -10.86 -10.29 2.04
CA VAL A 95 -9.65 -9.69 1.44
C VAL A 95 -9.95 -8.92 0.17
N LEU A 96 -10.55 -9.58 -0.82
CA LEU A 96 -10.84 -8.99 -2.12
C LEU A 96 -12.10 -8.12 -2.11
N GLY A 97 -12.92 -8.17 -1.06
CA GLY A 97 -13.96 -7.16 -0.86
C GLY A 97 -13.36 -5.85 -0.33
N ASN A 98 -12.54 -5.93 0.71
CA ASN A 98 -12.12 -4.74 1.45
C ASN A 98 -10.92 -4.00 0.83
N LEU A 99 -9.86 -4.73 0.45
CA LEU A 99 -8.66 -4.08 -0.05
C LEU A 99 -8.87 -3.39 -1.42
N PRO A 100 -9.52 -4.00 -2.42
CA PRO A 100 -9.73 -3.33 -3.70
C PRO A 100 -10.62 -2.09 -3.54
N THR A 101 -11.62 -2.17 -2.68
CA THR A 101 -12.48 -1.02 -2.33
C THR A 101 -11.67 0.13 -1.74
N TYR A 102 -10.75 -0.16 -0.82
CA TYR A 102 -9.83 0.85 -0.27
C TYR A 102 -9.02 1.54 -1.38
N TYR A 103 -8.39 0.78 -2.28
CA TYR A 103 -7.58 1.40 -3.36
C TYR A 103 -8.42 2.11 -4.42
N MET A 104 -9.63 1.63 -4.72
CA MET A 104 -10.57 2.29 -5.64
C MET A 104 -11.09 3.62 -5.10
N SER A 105 -11.19 3.76 -3.76
CA SER A 105 -11.55 5.04 -3.14
C SER A 105 -10.45 6.11 -3.28
N LEU A 106 -9.19 5.68 -3.44
CA LEU A 106 -8.04 6.58 -3.55
C LEU A 106 -7.68 6.93 -4.99
N TYR A 107 -7.82 5.97 -5.92
CA TYR A 107 -7.42 6.14 -7.31
C TYR A 107 -8.40 5.48 -8.27
N TRP A 108 -8.50 6.06 -9.46
CA TRP A 108 -9.19 5.42 -10.57
C TRP A 108 -8.45 4.16 -11.00
N MET A 109 -9.14 3.03 -10.91
CA MET A 109 -8.61 1.73 -11.30
C MET A 109 -8.79 1.52 -12.80
N THR A 110 -7.74 1.07 -13.48
CA THR A 110 -7.83 0.72 -14.91
C THR A 110 -8.57 -0.60 -15.10
N LYS A 111 -9.29 -0.74 -16.21
CA LYS A 111 -10.03 -1.97 -16.56
C LYS A 111 -9.12 -3.21 -16.56
N THR A 112 -7.85 -3.05 -16.96
CA THR A 112 -6.85 -4.13 -16.97
C THR A 112 -6.56 -4.65 -15.56
N VAL A 113 -6.40 -3.74 -14.59
CA VAL A 113 -6.13 -4.11 -13.19
C VAL A 113 -7.36 -4.78 -12.57
N GLN A 114 -8.55 -4.25 -12.85
CA GLN A 114 -9.81 -4.86 -12.40
C GLN A 114 -9.96 -6.31 -12.90
N LYS A 115 -9.76 -6.54 -14.22
CA LYS A 115 -9.79 -7.89 -14.80
C LYS A 115 -8.77 -8.82 -14.17
N ARG A 116 -7.57 -8.32 -13.85
CA ARG A 116 -6.52 -9.12 -13.20
C ARG A 116 -6.92 -9.53 -11.78
N LEU A 117 -7.48 -8.62 -10.98
CA LEU A 117 -7.99 -8.92 -9.64
C LEU A 117 -9.14 -9.93 -9.69
N GLU A 118 -10.04 -9.81 -10.65
CA GLU A 118 -11.14 -10.74 -10.85
C GLU A 118 -10.66 -12.14 -11.26
N SER A 119 -9.66 -12.22 -12.14
CA SER A 119 -8.99 -13.49 -12.47
C SER A 119 -8.38 -14.16 -11.23
N MET A 120 -7.72 -13.38 -10.36
CA MET A 120 -7.16 -13.91 -9.10
C MET A 120 -8.24 -14.42 -8.16
N ARG A 121 -9.37 -13.70 -8.03
CA ARG A 121 -10.55 -14.14 -7.26
C ARG A 121 -11.04 -15.50 -7.73
N ASN A 122 -11.21 -15.66 -9.03
CA ASN A 122 -11.75 -16.88 -9.63
C ASN A 122 -10.77 -18.06 -9.46
N ARG A 123 -9.47 -17.83 -9.66
CA ARG A 123 -8.43 -18.85 -9.41
C ARG A 123 -8.43 -19.35 -7.97
N PHE A 124 -8.49 -18.43 -7.00
CA PHE A 124 -8.55 -18.79 -5.58
C PHE A 124 -9.84 -19.54 -5.23
N PHE A 125 -10.98 -19.12 -5.78
CA PHE A 125 -12.26 -19.79 -5.57
C PHE A 125 -12.26 -21.22 -6.10
N LEU A 126 -11.70 -21.44 -7.30
CA LEU A 126 -11.57 -22.77 -7.90
C LEU A 126 -10.56 -23.65 -7.15
N GLY A 127 -9.67 -23.06 -6.34
CA GLY A 127 -8.65 -23.79 -5.58
C GLY A 127 -7.39 -24.06 -6.39
N GLY A 128 -7.20 -23.33 -7.50
CA GLY A 128 -5.95 -23.34 -8.23
C GLY A 128 -4.85 -22.75 -7.34
N ASP A 129 -3.86 -23.56 -7.01
CA ASP A 129 -2.64 -23.07 -6.38
C ASP A 129 -1.92 -22.13 -7.35
N LEU A 130 -1.22 -21.12 -6.81
CA LEU A 130 -0.34 -20.27 -7.63
C LEU A 130 0.92 -21.03 -8.05
N ASP A 131 1.15 -22.20 -7.44
CA ASP A 131 2.20 -23.14 -7.78
C ASP A 131 1.64 -24.26 -8.67
N GLY A 132 2.17 -24.37 -9.89
CA GLY A 132 1.56 -25.08 -10.98
C GLY A 132 1.18 -26.54 -10.69
N LYS A 133 -0.11 -26.86 -10.79
CA LYS A 133 -0.60 -28.07 -11.47
C LYS A 133 -2.08 -27.90 -11.78
N LYS A 134 -2.37 -27.79 -13.08
CA LYS A 134 -3.72 -27.93 -13.63
C LYS A 134 -4.21 -29.33 -13.29
N PHE A 135 -5.34 -29.45 -12.60
CA PHE A 135 -6.10 -30.69 -12.58
C PHE A 135 -6.96 -30.69 -13.85
N THR A 136 -6.50 -31.43 -14.85
CA THR A 136 -7.32 -32.06 -15.88
C THR A 136 -8.31 -33.04 -15.25
#